data_AF-A0A7V2XSX4-F1
#
_entry.id   AF-A0A7V2XSX4-F1
#
_cell.length_a   1.000
_cell.length_b   1.000
_cell.length_c   1.000
_cell.angle_alpha   90.00
_cell.angle_beta   90.00
_cell.angle_gamma   90.00
#
_symmetry.space_group_name_H-M   'P 1'
#
loop_
_entity.id
_entity.type
_entity.pdbx_description
1 polymer ?
#
loop_
_entity_poly.entity_id
_entity_poly.type
_entity_poly.pdbx_seq_one_letter_code
_entity_poly.pdbx_strand_id
1 'polypeptide(L)'
;MSALADRQQDVLNRLVAAAVADERVKACWTEAATATGCLPPFAGAIDLHVATSDPLFDALAADHAAWLSAGGTVVAHRDADAPVFARACAAELEGGIRVALTIERLSLIPKRPRAHVAMLVDKIGQVRYVMDFSGRT
;
A
#
# COMPACT_ATOMS: atom_id res chain seq x y z
N MET A 1 21.27 -6.96 -7.01
CA MET A 1 20.45 -6.00 -6.22
C MET A 1 21.18 -5.71 -4.92
N SER A 2 20.93 -4.57 -4.27
CA SER A 2 21.56 -4.27 -2.97
C SER A 2 20.86 -5.05 -1.86
N ALA A 3 21.56 -5.38 -0.77
CA ALA A 3 20.97 -6.07 0.38
C ALA A 3 19.81 -5.29 1.04
N LEU A 4 19.69 -3.99 0.78
CA LEU A 4 18.52 -3.20 1.17
C LEU A 4 17.34 -3.44 0.22
N ALA A 5 17.57 -3.44 -1.09
CA ALA A 5 16.55 -3.70 -2.10
C ALA A 5 15.94 -5.09 -1.93
N ASP A 6 16.77 -6.09 -1.63
CA ASP A 6 16.31 -7.46 -1.39
C ASP A 6 15.39 -7.53 -0.16
N ARG A 7 15.77 -6.87 0.95
CA ARG A 7 14.94 -6.79 2.16
C ARG A 7 13.62 -6.03 1.92
N GLN A 8 13.66 -4.94 1.15
CA GLN A 8 12.46 -4.20 0.77
C GLN A 8 11.52 -5.08 -0.08
N GLN A 9 12.07 -5.84 -1.03
CA GLN A 9 11.30 -6.77 -1.86
C GLN A 9 10.68 -7.89 -1.01
N ASP A 10 11.40 -8.44 -0.03
CA ASP A 10 10.88 -9.47 0.87
C ASP A 10 9.72 -8.94 1.73
N VAL A 11 9.85 -7.74 2.30
CA VAL A 11 8.78 -7.09 3.06
C VAL A 11 7.56 -6.85 2.16
N LEU A 12 7.77 -6.33 0.94
CA LEU A 12 6.69 -6.12 -0.03
C LEU A 12 5.97 -7.43 -0.35
N ASN A 13 6.72 -8.50 -0.62
CA ASN A 13 6.15 -9.82 -0.95
C ASN A 13 5.27 -10.37 0.18
N ARG A 14 5.67 -10.19 1.45
CA ARG A 14 4.87 -10.63 2.60
C ARG A 14 3.59 -9.81 2.76
N LEU A 15 3.67 -8.50 2.59
CA LEU A 15 2.50 -7.61 2.62
C LEU A 15 1.53 -7.91 1.47
N VAL A 16 2.05 -8.19 0.27
CA VAL A 16 1.26 -8.65 -0.87
C VAL A 16 0.59 -9.99 -0.58
N ALA A 17 1.30 -10.95 0.02
CA ALA A 17 0.71 -12.23 0.40
C ALA A 17 -0.43 -12.04 1.42
N ALA A 18 -0.28 -11.15 2.40
CA ALA A 18 -1.36 -10.78 3.31
C ALA A 18 -2.55 -10.16 2.57
N ALA A 19 -2.30 -9.31 1.58
CA ALA A 19 -3.34 -8.73 0.73
C ALA A 19 -4.08 -9.75 -0.11
N VAL A 20 -3.38 -10.75 -0.62
CA VAL A 20 -4.00 -11.87 -1.34
C VAL A 20 -4.88 -12.68 -0.40
N ALA A 21 -4.42 -12.96 0.83
CA ALA A 21 -5.15 -13.77 1.81
C ALA A 21 -6.37 -13.08 2.44
N ASP A 22 -6.33 -11.76 2.68
CA ASP A 22 -7.44 -11.04 3.31
C ASP A 22 -8.57 -10.77 2.29
N GLU A 23 -9.72 -11.42 2.48
CA GLU A 23 -10.89 -11.28 1.58
C GLU A 23 -11.49 -9.87 1.57
N ARG A 24 -11.24 -9.07 2.60
CA ARG A 24 -11.71 -7.68 2.67
C ARG A 24 -10.96 -6.83 1.65
N VAL A 25 -9.69 -7.11 1.43
CA VAL A 25 -8.88 -6.40 0.45
C VAL A 25 -9.27 -6.79 -0.97
N LYS A 26 -9.65 -5.77 -1.74
CA LYS A 26 -10.06 -5.88 -3.15
C LYS A 26 -8.95 -5.48 -4.10
N ALA A 27 -8.06 -4.57 -3.68
CA ALA A 27 -6.87 -4.22 -4.44
C ALA A 27 -5.72 -3.74 -3.54
N CYS A 28 -4.50 -3.86 -4.03
CA CYS A 28 -3.27 -3.45 -3.37
C CYS A 28 -2.28 -2.93 -4.41
N TRP A 29 -1.64 -1.79 -4.14
CA TRP A 29 -0.68 -1.17 -5.05
C TRP A 29 0.35 -0.33 -4.29
N THR A 30 1.47 0.00 -4.95
CA THR A 30 2.35 1.09 -4.50
C THR A 30 2.08 2.37 -5.28
N GLU A 31 2.27 3.52 -4.65
CA GLU A 31 2.17 4.85 -5.29
C GLU A 31 3.50 5.61 -5.13
N ALA A 32 3.94 6.35 -6.16
CA ALA A 32 5.11 7.19 -6.05
C ALA A 32 5.06 8.38 -7.02
N ALA A 33 5.93 9.37 -6.79
CA ALA A 33 6.09 10.54 -7.66
C ALA A 33 6.69 10.19 -9.04
N THR A 34 7.36 9.05 -9.17
CA THR A 34 7.91 8.54 -10.44
C THR A 34 7.59 7.05 -10.59
N ALA A 35 7.50 6.56 -11.83
CA ALA A 35 7.26 5.15 -12.10
C ALA A 35 8.32 4.23 -11.47
N THR A 36 9.60 4.64 -11.49
CA THR A 36 10.69 3.90 -10.85
C THR A 36 10.59 3.84 -9.33
N GLY A 37 9.94 4.81 -8.71
CA GLY A 37 9.72 4.85 -7.26
C GLY A 37 8.65 3.87 -6.76
N CYS A 38 7.87 3.26 -7.66
CA CYS A 38 6.83 2.30 -7.29
C CYS A 38 7.37 0.89 -7.02
N LEU A 39 8.62 0.60 -7.36
CA LEU A 39 9.24 -0.72 -7.21
C LEU A 39 10.56 -0.62 -6.43
N PRO A 40 11.02 -1.72 -5.79
CA PRO A 40 12.32 -1.75 -5.15
C PRO A 40 13.47 -1.45 -6.14
N PRO A 41 14.53 -0.76 -5.70
CA PRO A 41 14.71 -0.17 -4.38
C PRO A 41 13.86 1.10 -4.17
N PHE A 42 13.19 1.18 -3.02
CA PHE A 42 12.48 2.40 -2.62
C PHE A 42 13.48 3.39 -2.03
N ALA A 43 13.42 4.66 -2.48
CA ALA A 43 14.26 5.74 -1.95
C ALA A 43 13.93 6.11 -0.49
N GLY A 44 12.74 5.73 -0.01
CA GLY A 44 12.25 6.00 1.34
C GLY A 44 11.38 4.87 1.86
N ALA A 45 10.16 5.20 2.30
CA ALA A 45 9.19 4.20 2.71
C ALA A 45 8.60 3.46 1.50
N ILE A 46 8.16 2.23 1.73
CA ILE A 46 7.23 1.52 0.85
C ILE A 46 5.87 2.21 1.03
N ASP A 47 5.42 2.98 0.04
CA ASP A 47 4.10 3.62 0.07
C ASP A 47 3.05 2.64 -0.48
N LEU A 48 2.46 1.88 0.43
CA LEU A 48 1.54 0.79 0.16
C LEU A 48 0.11 1.26 0.35
N HIS A 49 -0.71 1.01 -0.65
CA HIS A 49 -2.13 1.29 -0.61
C HIS A 49 -2.92 0.00 -0.70
N VAL A 50 -4.00 -0.08 0.08
CA VAL A 50 -4.98 -1.17 -0.01
C VAL A 50 -6.39 -0.58 -0.12
N ALA A 51 -7.23 -1.23 -0.89
CA ALA A 51 -8.62 -0.86 -1.05
C ALA A 51 -9.56 -1.96 -0.58
N THR A 52 -10.66 -1.54 0.03
CA THR A 52 -11.74 -2.41 0.49
C THR A 52 -13.10 -1.79 0.14
N SER A 53 -14.15 -2.60 0.13
CA SER A 53 -15.51 -2.08 -0.05
C SER A 53 -15.92 -1.21 1.14
N ASP A 54 -16.76 -0.22 0.90
CA ASP A 54 -17.20 0.76 1.90
C ASP A 54 -17.76 0.13 3.19
N PRO A 55 -18.55 -0.98 3.16
CA PRO A 55 -19.03 -1.63 4.39
C PRO A 55 -17.93 -2.31 5.22
N LEU A 56 -16.80 -2.65 4.60
CA LEU A 56 -15.68 -3.35 5.24
C LEU A 56 -14.55 -2.40 5.62
N PHE A 57 -14.69 -1.10 5.31
CA PHE A 57 -13.65 -0.10 5.52
C PHE A 57 -13.24 0.03 6.98
N ASP A 58 -14.19 0.27 7.88
CA ASP A 58 -13.86 0.52 9.30
C ASP A 58 -13.26 -0.74 9.96
N ALA A 59 -13.71 -1.92 9.55
CA ALA A 59 -13.17 -3.19 10.03
C ALA A 59 -11.71 -3.42 9.57
N LEU A 60 -11.42 -3.19 8.29
CA LEU A 60 -10.04 -3.29 7.79
C LEU A 60 -9.15 -2.18 8.38
N ALA A 61 -9.68 -0.97 8.52
CA ALA A 61 -8.98 0.17 9.09
C ALA A 61 -8.65 -0.02 10.58
N ALA A 62 -9.48 -0.72 11.35
CA ALA A 62 -9.17 -1.07 12.73
C ALA A 62 -7.99 -2.05 12.84
N ASP A 63 -7.84 -2.95 11.85
CA ASP A 63 -6.81 -3.99 11.82
C ASP A 63 -5.48 -3.57 11.16
N HIS A 64 -5.31 -2.28 10.83
CA HIS A 64 -4.16 -1.80 10.07
C HIS A 64 -2.80 -2.16 10.71
N ALA A 65 -2.71 -2.18 12.05
CA ALA A 65 -1.50 -2.55 12.77
C ALA A 65 -1.15 -4.05 12.63
N ALA A 66 -2.16 -4.92 12.65
CA ALA A 66 -1.99 -6.34 12.38
C ALA A 66 -1.53 -6.58 10.93
N TRP A 67 -2.05 -5.77 10.01
CA TRP A 67 -1.64 -5.76 8.62
C TRP A 67 -0.18 -5.40 8.40
N LEU A 68 0.30 -4.33 9.06
CA LEU A 68 1.71 -3.94 9.02
C LEU A 68 2.62 -5.03 9.60
N SER A 69 2.16 -5.75 10.62
CA SER A 69 2.90 -6.85 11.24
C SER A 69 3.11 -8.05 10.31
N ALA A 70 2.34 -8.17 9.21
CA ALA A 70 2.58 -9.18 8.20
C ALA A 70 3.89 -8.93 7.41
N GLY A 71 4.35 -7.67 7.32
CA GLY A 71 5.63 -7.33 6.70
C GLY A 71 6.84 -7.77 7.55
N GLY A 72 6.67 -7.85 8.86
CA GLY A 72 7.71 -8.24 9.82
C GLY A 72 7.46 -7.62 11.20
N THR A 73 8.45 -7.74 12.08
CA THR A 73 8.41 -7.17 13.43
C THR A 73 8.31 -5.63 13.37
N VAL A 74 7.21 -5.07 13.87
CA VAL A 74 7.02 -3.61 13.97
C VAL A 74 7.80 -3.08 15.16
N VAL A 75 8.73 -2.15 14.92
CA VAL A 75 9.56 -1.50 15.93
C VAL A 75 8.98 -0.15 16.35
N ALA A 76 8.37 0.57 15.41
CA ALA A 76 7.65 1.81 15.67
C ALA A 76 6.40 1.89 14.80
N HIS A 77 5.33 2.46 15.35
CA HIS A 77 4.05 2.65 14.67
C HIS A 77 3.51 4.04 14.96
N ARG A 78 2.93 4.68 13.94
CA ARG A 78 2.22 5.94 14.08
C ARG A 78 1.03 5.99 13.15
N ASP A 79 -0.11 6.36 13.70
CA ASP A 79 -1.26 6.78 12.91
C ASP A 79 -1.01 8.17 12.32
N ALA A 80 -1.30 8.32 11.04
CA ALA A 80 -1.18 9.57 10.32
C ALA A 80 -2.57 10.17 10.09
N ASP A 81 -2.62 11.50 10.05
CA ASP A 81 -3.82 12.20 9.62
C ASP A 81 -4.08 11.85 8.15
N ALA A 82 -5.28 11.35 7.87
CA ALA A 82 -5.74 11.01 6.54
C ALA A 82 -7.04 11.78 6.24
N PRO A 83 -7.35 12.05 4.97
CA PRO A 83 -8.68 12.53 4.59
C PRO A 83 -9.77 11.59 5.11
N VAL A 84 -10.99 12.09 5.31
CA VAL A 84 -12.16 11.35 5.87
C VAL A 84 -12.43 9.99 5.20
N PHE A 85 -11.94 9.81 3.98
CA PHE A 85 -12.13 8.62 3.17
C PHE A 85 -11.02 7.56 3.24
N ALA A 86 -9.96 7.83 4.01
CA ALA A 86 -8.82 6.94 4.13
C ALA A 86 -8.36 6.83 5.59
N ARG A 87 -7.64 5.74 5.89
CA ARG A 87 -6.84 5.62 7.10
C ARG A 87 -5.39 5.52 6.66
N ALA A 88 -4.54 6.38 7.19
CA ALA A 88 -3.11 6.33 6.93
C ALA A 88 -2.36 5.99 8.22
N CYS A 89 -1.32 5.17 8.09
CA CYS A 89 -0.41 4.88 9.17
C CYS A 89 0.99 4.65 8.59
N ALA A 90 1.99 4.78 9.45
CA ALA A 90 3.38 4.50 9.11
C ALA A 90 3.99 3.59 10.16
N ALA A 91 4.78 2.63 9.72
CA ALA A 91 5.55 1.78 10.60
C ALA A 91 7.01 1.68 10.16
N GLU A 92 7.88 1.54 11.16
CA GLU A 92 9.25 1.08 10.97
C GLU A 92 9.32 -0.38 11.41
N LEU A 93 9.80 -1.23 10.51
CA LEU A 93 10.03 -2.64 10.73
C LEU A 93 11.49 -2.90 11.10
N GLU A 94 11.75 -4.04 11.71
CA GLU A 94 13.11 -4.52 11.98
C GLU A 94 13.97 -4.49 10.71
N GLY A 95 15.24 -4.11 10.86
CA GLY A 95 16.15 -3.89 9.74
C GLY A 95 16.02 -2.52 9.08
N GLY A 96 15.22 -1.61 9.63
CA GLY A 96 15.11 -0.19 9.25
C GLY A 96 14.22 0.06 8.04
N ILE A 97 13.35 -0.90 7.69
CA ILE A 97 12.43 -0.76 6.55
C ILE A 97 11.21 0.02 7.00
N ARG A 98 10.88 1.09 6.28
CA ARG A 98 9.70 1.92 6.56
C ARG A 98 8.57 1.58 5.61
N VAL A 99 7.35 1.49 6.11
CA VAL A 99 6.12 1.27 5.34
C VAL A 99 5.14 2.38 5.69
N ALA A 100 4.63 3.07 4.68
CA ALA A 100 3.46 3.91 4.79
C ALA A 100 2.28 3.11 4.24
N LEU A 101 1.24 2.88 5.04
CA LEU A 101 0.05 2.15 4.64
C LEU A 101 -1.14 3.11 4.58
N THR A 102 -1.76 3.17 3.42
CA THR A 102 -3.04 3.87 3.21
C THR A 102 -4.14 2.86 2.90
N ILE A 103 -5.17 2.83 3.74
CA ILE A 103 -6.40 2.05 3.51
C ILE A 103 -7.44 2.99 2.90
N GLU A 104 -7.99 2.62 1.75
CA GLU A 104 -8.92 3.44 0.99
C GLU A 104 -10.27 2.75 0.76
N ARG A 105 -11.34 3.55 0.70
CA ARG A 105 -12.66 3.09 0.23
C ARG A 105 -12.62 2.89 -1.28
N LEU A 106 -13.03 1.71 -1.73
CA LEU A 106 -13.03 1.33 -3.14
C LEU A 106 -13.84 2.30 -4.01
N SER A 107 -14.98 2.79 -3.51
CA SER A 107 -15.85 3.75 -4.22
C SER A 107 -15.19 5.10 -4.54
N LEU A 108 -14.05 5.40 -3.90
CA LEU A 108 -13.35 6.67 -4.00
C LEU A 108 -12.04 6.60 -4.78
N ILE A 109 -11.55 5.41 -5.11
CA ILE A 109 -10.33 5.23 -5.93
C ILE A 109 -10.41 6.01 -7.25
N PRO A 110 -11.50 5.94 -8.05
CA PRO A 110 -11.55 6.63 -9.34
C PRO A 110 -11.65 8.16 -9.21
N LYS A 111 -11.92 8.68 -8.01
CA LYS A 111 -12.15 10.12 -7.77
C LYS A 111 -10.88 10.88 -7.40
N ARG A 112 -9.77 10.18 -7.16
CA ARG A 112 -8.49 10.78 -6.77
C ARG A 112 -7.48 10.65 -7.91
N PRO A 113 -6.90 11.76 -8.41
CA PRO A 113 -5.75 11.69 -9.29
C PRO A 113 -4.55 11.08 -8.54
N ARG A 114 -3.85 10.14 -9.19
CA ARG A 114 -2.65 9.48 -8.66
C ARG A 114 -1.46 9.81 -9.56
N ALA A 115 -0.26 9.82 -9.00
CA ALA A 115 0.95 10.12 -9.76
C ALA A 115 1.38 8.93 -10.63
N HIS A 116 2.05 7.96 -10.02
CA HIS A 116 2.38 6.67 -10.63
C HIS A 116 2.00 5.55 -9.69
N VAL A 117 1.53 4.45 -10.26
CA VAL A 117 1.05 3.30 -9.49
C VAL A 117 1.59 2.00 -10.07
N ALA A 118 2.10 1.11 -9.21
CA ALA A 118 2.35 -0.27 -9.57
C ALA A 118 1.31 -1.18 -8.89
N MET A 119 0.44 -1.76 -9.70
CA MET A 119 -0.59 -2.69 -9.22
C MET A 119 0.05 -4.00 -8.75
N LEU A 120 -0.28 -4.42 -7.52
CA LEU A 120 0.25 -5.66 -6.93
C LEU A 120 -0.84 -6.73 -6.81
N VAL A 121 -2.07 -6.33 -6.48
CA VAL A 121 -3.25 -7.20 -6.38
C VAL A 121 -4.46 -6.44 -6.93
N ASP A 122 -5.21 -7.06 -7.83
CA ASP A 122 -6.54 -6.60 -8.26
C ASP A 122 -7.50 -7.79 -8.30
N LYS A 123 -8.32 -7.96 -7.25
CA LYS A 123 -9.26 -9.08 -7.13
C LYS A 123 -10.58 -8.83 -7.86
N ILE A 124 -10.82 -7.60 -8.30
CA ILE A 124 -12.11 -7.17 -8.85
C ILE A 124 -12.01 -6.80 -10.33
N GLY A 125 -10.81 -6.69 -10.89
CA GLY A 125 -10.56 -6.32 -12.29
C GLY A 125 -10.95 -4.88 -12.62
N GLN A 126 -11.31 -4.08 -11.61
CA GLN A 126 -11.89 -2.74 -11.75
C GLN A 126 -10.90 -1.63 -11.38
N VAL A 127 -9.71 -1.97 -10.86
CA VAL A 127 -8.72 -0.94 -10.47
C VAL A 127 -7.89 -0.48 -11.67
N ARG A 128 -8.25 -0.92 -12.89
CA ARG A 128 -7.73 -0.43 -14.18
C ARG A 128 -8.02 1.06 -14.45
N TYR A 129 -8.83 1.73 -13.62
CA TYR A 129 -9.07 3.19 -13.70
C TYR A 129 -8.11 4.02 -12.84
N VAL A 130 -7.11 3.40 -12.22
CA VAL A 130 -5.96 4.12 -11.68
C VAL A 130 -5.16 4.65 -12.88
N MET A 131 -5.47 5.88 -13.29
CA MET A 131 -4.87 6.52 -14.46
C MET A 131 -3.34 6.54 -14.32
N ASP A 132 -2.68 5.75 -15.15
CA ASP A 132 -1.26 5.89 -15.42
C ASP A 132 -1.05 7.12 -16.30
N PHE A 133 -0.43 8.17 -15.77
CA PHE A 133 -0.02 9.34 -16.55
C PHE A 133 1.40 9.21 -17.12
N SER A 134 2.03 8.03 -17.06
CA SER A 134 3.35 7.79 -17.69
C SER A 134 3.37 8.04 -19.21
N GLY A 135 2.20 8.15 -19.84
CA GLY A 135 2.04 8.52 -21.25
C GLY A 135 1.88 10.01 -21.55
N ARG A 136 1.96 10.93 -20.58
CA ARG A 136 1.98 12.38 -20.86
C ARG A 136 3.42 12.87 -20.94
N THR A 137 4.04 12.60 -22.09
CA THR A 137 5.24 13.29 -22.58
C THR A 137 4.96 14.76 -22.85
#